data_AF-A0A0G1QBS8-F1
#
_entry.id   AF-A0A0G1QBS8-F1
#
_cell.length_a   1.000
_cell.length_b   1.000
_cell.length_c   1.000
_cell.angle_alpha   90.00
_cell.angle_beta   90.00
_cell.angle_gamma   90.00
#
_symmetry.space_group_name_H-M   'P 1'
#
loop_
_entity.id
_entity.type
_entity.pdbx_description
1 polymer ?
#
loop_
_entity_poly.entity_id
_entity_poly.type
_entity_poly.pdbx_seq_one_letter_code
_entity_poly.pdbx_strand_id
1 'polypeptide(L)'
;MEDGGDKKIRVFFSIHIPAEIGANLLFPILQHPHLSVYPPENLHITLKFIGDAGARELEELERIGHEVAERISPVEFTIGSFNLAEDRLRAQVKASIHLHHLYNHLVEHLERAGIGKIHPKSFHPHVTLARIQENFREDSIPQKMDSHKFIAKKFGLFRSEPGEDGMGRYTLHRAFPLRGKDEFADRFSKIVLPTRTQPDTLVAIFLLKKFAENRFPGIRNAEVDFWQVIPPGETEESLSRKGIIVMDLGGGRFDHHAKVPKTTASNLIAEYLGIREDPSLAKLLEYAERDDFYGKGTISADPIDRAFGLSALIAALNKSLVKNPARVVEVTLPLFIAHHNEEMRRTEEMPKEFQEKLARGEVETFEVRQRDKKLKAVILTSESGSMAGYLRSKNGGAFDVVAQWLPSGHLNILTRPTKHVDLRSLAAVIRIEEATRAGLELEMDIRELARFGRINEIPEWYYDPATNSIQNGGLNPKEISPTKISREDFRKILELGLSEKFWDPRTNATQMDSGEAEPISELVQD
;
A
#
# COMPACT_ATOMS: atom_id res chain seq x y z
N MET A 1 15.79 -33.81 41.13
CA MET A 1 15.06 -32.52 41.22
C MET A 1 14.19 -32.49 39.99
N GLU A 2 12.89 -32.67 40.16
CA GLU A 2 11.90 -32.57 39.08
C GLU A 2 12.00 -31.17 38.47
N ASP A 3 12.06 -31.14 37.14
CA ASP A 3 12.05 -29.93 36.32
C ASP A 3 10.68 -29.27 36.48
N GLY A 4 10.58 -28.35 37.45
CA GLY A 4 9.39 -27.56 37.69
C GLY A 4 9.13 -26.66 36.49
N GLY A 5 8.31 -27.14 35.56
CA GLY A 5 7.92 -26.41 34.35
C GLY A 5 7.50 -24.98 34.71
N ASP A 6 8.29 -24.02 34.23
CA ASP A 6 8.16 -22.61 34.57
C ASP A 6 6.73 -22.13 34.23
N LYS A 7 5.93 -21.85 35.26
CA LYS A 7 4.49 -21.59 35.12
C LYS A 7 4.28 -20.33 34.29
N LYS A 8 3.90 -20.50 33.02
CA LYS A 8 3.59 -19.38 32.13
C LYS A 8 2.23 -18.79 32.46
N ILE A 9 2.13 -17.46 32.37
CA ILE A 9 0.88 -16.73 32.53
C ILE A 9 0.63 -15.86 31.31
N ARG A 10 -0.63 -15.76 30.90
CA ARG A 10 -1.02 -14.96 29.74
C ARG A 10 -1.11 -13.49 30.12
N VAL A 11 -0.33 -12.61 29.47
CA VAL A 11 -0.24 -11.19 29.85
C VAL A 11 -0.39 -10.21 28.68
N PHE A 12 -0.75 -8.97 29.02
CA PHE A 12 -0.87 -7.85 28.10
C PHE A 12 -0.68 -6.51 28.81
N PHE A 13 -0.21 -5.50 28.09
CA PHE A 13 -0.19 -4.12 28.57
C PHE A 13 -1.47 -3.39 28.20
N SER A 14 -2.00 -2.62 29.15
CA SER A 14 -3.20 -1.83 28.92
C SER A 14 -3.28 -0.58 29.81
N ILE A 15 -4.21 0.29 29.43
CA ILE A 15 -4.65 1.42 30.24
C ILE A 15 -6.06 1.13 30.71
N HIS A 16 -6.23 1.07 32.02
CA HIS A 16 -7.52 0.78 32.64
C HIS A 16 -8.45 1.99 32.55
N ILE A 17 -9.73 1.74 32.23
CA ILE A 17 -10.74 2.80 32.23
C ILE A 17 -11.26 2.96 33.67
N PRO A 18 -11.28 4.20 34.22
CA PRO A 18 -11.88 4.43 35.53
C PRO A 18 -13.31 3.88 35.58
N ALA A 19 -13.64 3.13 36.65
CA ALA A 19 -14.91 2.40 36.73
C ALA A 19 -16.15 3.29 36.55
N GLU A 20 -16.10 4.55 37.02
CA GLU A 20 -17.15 5.55 36.81
C GLU A 20 -17.36 5.87 35.32
N ILE A 21 -16.28 6.06 34.58
CA ILE A 21 -16.33 6.29 33.13
C ILE A 21 -16.79 5.03 32.42
N GLY A 22 -16.29 3.87 32.84
CA GLY A 22 -16.73 2.58 32.32
C GLY A 22 -18.23 2.38 32.47
N ALA A 23 -18.79 2.65 33.66
CA ALA A 23 -20.22 2.58 33.91
C ALA A 23 -21.02 3.53 32.99
N ASN A 24 -20.54 4.76 32.79
CA ASN A 24 -21.17 5.72 31.88
C ASN A 24 -21.14 5.26 30.41
N LEU A 25 -20.03 4.68 29.95
CA LEU A 25 -19.92 4.13 28.60
C LEU A 25 -20.87 2.92 28.37
N LEU A 26 -21.12 2.14 29.41
CA LEU A 26 -21.97 0.95 29.35
C LEU A 26 -23.45 1.26 29.55
N PHE A 27 -23.80 2.34 30.25
CA PHE A 27 -25.18 2.70 30.58
C PHE A 27 -26.14 2.65 29.38
N PRO A 28 -25.80 3.16 28.18
CA PRO A 28 -26.70 3.14 27.03
C PRO A 28 -26.98 1.74 26.46
N ILE A 29 -26.15 0.74 26.79
CA ILE A 29 -26.19 -0.61 26.22
C ILE A 29 -26.43 -1.72 27.26
N LEU A 30 -26.47 -1.37 28.55
CA LEU A 30 -26.46 -2.33 29.67
C LEU A 30 -27.66 -3.31 29.64
N GLN A 31 -28.81 -2.85 29.15
CA GLN A 31 -30.06 -3.62 29.09
C GLN A 31 -30.34 -4.19 27.69
N HIS A 32 -29.38 -4.12 26.77
CA HIS A 32 -29.62 -4.53 25.39
C HIS A 32 -29.67 -6.07 25.27
N PRO A 33 -30.75 -6.67 24.73
CA PRO A 33 -31.00 -8.11 24.80
C PRO A 33 -30.02 -8.97 23.99
N HIS A 34 -29.35 -8.37 22.98
CA HIS A 34 -28.39 -9.06 22.10
C HIS A 34 -26.95 -8.60 22.30
N LEU A 35 -26.63 -7.94 23.42
CA LEU A 35 -25.27 -7.56 23.77
C LEU A 35 -24.86 -8.21 25.09
N SER A 36 -23.74 -8.93 25.06
CA SER A 36 -23.11 -9.44 26.27
C SER A 36 -22.07 -8.43 26.74
N VAL A 37 -22.47 -7.59 27.71
CA VAL A 37 -21.72 -6.44 28.18
C VAL A 37 -20.60 -6.87 29.12
N TYR A 38 -19.39 -6.33 28.91
CA TYR A 38 -18.25 -6.57 29.79
C TYR A 38 -18.44 -5.86 31.14
N PRO A 39 -17.95 -6.43 32.26
CA PRO A 39 -17.90 -5.73 33.54
C PRO A 39 -17.13 -4.39 33.43
N PRO A 40 -17.56 -3.31 34.12
CA PRO A 40 -16.85 -2.02 34.09
C PRO A 40 -15.36 -2.12 34.43
N GLU A 41 -15.01 -2.99 35.39
CA GLU A 41 -13.65 -3.28 35.81
C GLU A 41 -12.81 -4.00 34.76
N ASN A 42 -13.44 -4.62 33.76
CA ASN A 42 -12.74 -5.25 32.65
C ASN A 42 -12.46 -4.27 31.51
N LEU A 43 -13.03 -3.06 31.51
CA LEU A 43 -12.84 -2.10 30.44
C LEU A 43 -11.42 -1.51 30.44
N HIS A 44 -10.75 -1.63 29.30
CA HIS A 44 -9.38 -1.16 29.12
C HIS A 44 -9.11 -0.81 27.65
N ILE A 45 -8.05 -0.02 27.44
CA ILE A 45 -7.44 0.19 26.13
C ILE A 45 -6.21 -0.71 26.06
N THR A 46 -6.27 -1.74 25.22
CA THR A 46 -5.14 -2.65 25.02
C THR A 46 -4.02 -1.92 24.27
N LEU A 47 -2.83 -1.87 24.88
CA LEU A 47 -1.63 -1.39 24.22
C LEU A 47 -0.99 -2.54 23.44
N LYS A 48 -0.61 -3.62 24.11
CA LYS A 48 0.04 -4.77 23.45
C LYS A 48 -0.31 -6.08 24.14
N PHE A 49 -0.78 -7.05 23.36
CA PHE A 49 -0.95 -8.43 23.82
C PHE A 49 0.37 -9.19 23.67
N ILE A 50 0.85 -9.81 24.76
CA ILE A 50 2.10 -10.58 24.77
C ILE A 50 1.82 -12.07 24.58
N GLY A 51 0.79 -12.59 25.26
CA GLY A 51 0.54 -14.04 25.30
C GLY A 51 1.18 -14.66 26.53
N ASP A 52 1.63 -15.90 26.42
CA ASP A 52 2.15 -16.68 27.54
C ASP A 52 3.59 -16.29 27.88
N ALA A 53 3.80 -15.66 29.04
CA ALA A 53 5.10 -15.23 29.54
C ALA A 53 5.55 -16.09 30.74
N GLY A 54 6.81 -16.56 30.69
CA GLY A 54 7.48 -17.24 31.82
C GLY A 54 8.10 -16.25 32.81
N ALA A 55 8.72 -16.74 33.89
CA ALA A 55 9.22 -15.88 34.96
C ALA A 55 10.24 -14.83 34.48
N ARG A 56 11.22 -15.24 33.69
CA ARG A 56 12.24 -14.33 33.11
C ARG A 56 11.65 -13.28 32.17
N GLU A 57 10.66 -13.68 31.37
CA GLU A 57 10.00 -12.76 30.45
C GLU A 57 9.17 -11.74 31.21
N LEU A 58 8.50 -12.14 32.30
CA LEU A 58 7.78 -11.20 33.18
C LEU A 58 8.69 -10.15 33.80
N GLU A 59 9.86 -10.55 34.32
CA GLU A 59 10.84 -9.60 34.86
C GLU A 59 11.27 -8.56 33.82
N GLU A 60 11.49 -9.00 32.57
CA GLU A 60 11.85 -8.12 31.47
C GLU A 60 10.70 -7.19 31.06
N LEU A 61 9.47 -7.70 31.01
CA LEU A 61 8.26 -6.89 30.77
C LEU A 61 8.07 -5.84 31.86
N GLU A 62 8.34 -6.17 33.12
CA GLU A 62 8.31 -5.21 34.22
C GLU A 62 9.39 -4.14 34.06
N ARG A 63 10.63 -4.52 33.72
CA ARG A 63 11.73 -3.57 33.45
C ARG A 63 11.35 -2.57 32.35
N ILE A 64 10.88 -3.08 31.22
CA ILE A 64 10.41 -2.27 30.07
C ILE A 64 9.28 -1.32 30.51
N GLY A 65 8.31 -1.83 31.28
CA GLY A 65 7.20 -1.02 31.77
C GLY A 65 7.68 0.17 32.62
N HIS A 66 8.68 -0.01 33.48
CA HIS A 66 9.26 1.08 34.28
C HIS A 66 9.99 2.10 33.39
N GLU A 67 10.82 1.65 32.46
CA GLU A 67 11.58 2.54 31.56
C GLU A 67 10.67 3.42 30.69
N VAL A 68 9.59 2.85 30.16
CA VAL A 68 8.60 3.60 29.38
C VAL A 68 7.86 4.61 30.27
N ALA A 69 7.47 4.21 31.49
CA ALA A 69 6.75 5.07 32.41
C ALA A 69 7.55 6.30 32.88
N GLU A 70 8.88 6.20 32.95
CA GLU A 70 9.76 7.33 33.31
C GLU A 70 9.85 8.40 32.22
N ARG A 71 9.52 8.06 30.96
CA ARG A 71 9.65 8.95 29.80
C ARG A 71 8.34 9.59 29.36
N ILE A 72 7.22 8.96 29.70
CA ILE A 72 5.90 9.38 29.22
C ILE A 72 5.15 10.15 30.32
N SER A 73 4.60 11.32 29.98
CA SER A 73 3.74 12.09 30.88
C SER A 73 2.33 11.48 30.97
N PRO A 74 1.53 11.83 32.00
CA PRO A 74 0.13 11.39 32.08
C PRO A 74 -0.66 11.70 30.79
N VAL A 75 -1.32 10.68 30.25
CA VAL A 75 -1.94 10.74 28.92
C VAL A 75 -3.41 11.15 29.06
N GLU A 76 -3.85 12.19 28.33
CA GLU A 76 -5.27 12.53 28.20
C GLU A 76 -5.94 11.64 27.14
N PHE A 77 -7.12 11.12 27.49
CA PHE A 77 -8.00 10.35 26.62
C PHE A 77 -9.30 11.09 26.39
N THR A 78 -9.81 10.97 25.17
CA THR A 78 -11.20 11.30 24.85
C THR A 78 -11.82 10.06 24.23
N ILE A 79 -12.87 9.54 24.87
CA ILE A 79 -13.65 8.42 24.37
C ILE A 79 -14.97 8.99 23.84
N GLY A 80 -15.37 8.55 22.66
CA GLY A 80 -16.58 9.01 22.01
C GLY A 80 -16.90 8.10 20.83
N SER A 81 -18.19 8.04 20.47
CA SER A 81 -18.77 7.17 19.45
C SER A 81 -18.62 5.66 19.67
N PHE A 82 -19.70 4.95 19.30
CA PHE A 82 -19.68 3.51 19.13
C PHE A 82 -19.08 3.15 17.77
N ASN A 83 -18.42 1.99 17.72
CA ASN A 83 -17.94 1.37 16.50
C ASN A 83 -18.20 -0.14 16.58
N LEU A 84 -18.79 -0.69 15.52
CA LEU A 84 -18.88 -2.13 15.34
C LEU A 84 -17.62 -2.63 14.66
N ALA A 85 -17.05 -3.71 15.19
CA ALA A 85 -15.92 -4.38 14.56
C ALA A 85 -15.94 -5.87 14.89
N GLU A 86 -16.15 -6.67 13.84
CA GLU A 86 -16.36 -8.12 13.91
C GLU A 86 -17.57 -8.44 14.82
N ASP A 87 -17.37 -9.29 15.83
CA ASP A 87 -18.37 -9.73 16.80
C ASP A 87 -18.42 -8.81 18.04
N ARG A 88 -17.93 -7.56 17.95
CA ARG A 88 -17.77 -6.67 19.12
C ARG A 88 -18.32 -5.29 18.89
N LEU A 89 -18.99 -4.77 19.92
CA LEU A 89 -19.27 -3.36 20.09
C LEU A 89 -18.12 -2.69 20.85
N ARG A 90 -17.57 -1.64 20.29
CA ARG A 90 -16.41 -0.90 20.82
C ARG A 90 -16.75 0.58 21.00
N ALA A 91 -16.09 1.24 21.93
CA ALA A 91 -16.00 2.69 21.96
C ALA A 91 -14.69 3.15 21.31
N GLN A 92 -14.77 4.17 20.46
CA GLN A 92 -13.59 4.72 19.83
C GLN A 92 -12.85 5.66 20.78
N VAL A 93 -11.52 5.52 20.81
CA VAL A 93 -10.65 6.43 21.56
C VAL A 93 -10.05 7.40 20.55
N LYS A 94 -10.26 8.70 20.75
CA LYS A 94 -9.52 9.71 20.01
C LYS A 94 -8.06 9.61 20.41
N ALA A 95 -7.24 9.15 19.48
CA ALA A 95 -5.84 8.92 19.74
C ALA A 95 -5.10 10.25 19.90
N SER A 96 -4.68 10.57 21.13
CA SER A 96 -3.80 11.70 21.40
C SER A 96 -2.37 11.38 20.98
N ILE A 97 -1.55 12.42 20.82
CA ILE A 97 -0.13 12.24 20.53
C ILE A 97 0.56 11.47 21.66
N HIS A 98 0.27 11.81 22.91
CA HIS A 98 0.78 11.12 24.10
C HIS A 98 0.43 9.64 24.15
N LEU A 99 -0.77 9.25 23.72
CA LEU A 99 -1.18 7.86 23.63
C LEU A 99 -0.39 7.09 22.57
N HIS A 100 -0.20 7.69 21.39
CA HIS A 100 0.65 7.10 20.38
C HIS A 100 2.09 6.96 20.89
N HIS A 101 2.65 7.99 21.53
CA HIS A 101 4.00 7.92 22.11
C HIS A 101 4.12 6.79 23.14
N LEU A 102 3.16 6.66 24.06
CA LEU A 102 3.15 5.56 25.01
C LEU A 102 3.18 4.20 24.32
N TYR A 103 2.29 3.98 23.35
CA TYR A 103 2.26 2.73 22.57
C TYR A 103 3.58 2.50 21.82
N ASN A 104 4.09 3.53 21.17
CA ASN A 104 5.29 3.49 20.34
C ASN A 104 6.53 3.14 21.15
N HIS A 105 6.76 3.82 22.29
CA HIS A 105 7.87 3.52 23.20
C HIS A 105 7.78 2.11 23.75
N LEU A 106 6.58 1.69 24.15
CA LEU A 106 6.36 0.34 24.63
C LEU A 106 6.74 -0.70 23.57
N VAL A 107 6.24 -0.54 22.34
CA VAL A 107 6.55 -1.46 21.24
C VAL A 107 8.04 -1.48 20.90
N GLU A 108 8.70 -0.31 20.86
CA GLU A 108 10.14 -0.21 20.57
C GLU A 108 11.01 -0.93 21.62
N HIS A 109 10.69 -0.80 22.91
CA HIS A 109 11.41 -1.49 23.98
C HIS A 109 11.15 -3.00 23.95
N LEU A 110 9.90 -3.42 23.67
CA LEU A 110 9.57 -4.83 23.49
C LEU A 110 10.30 -5.45 22.30
N GLU A 111 10.41 -4.73 21.18
CA GLU A 111 11.12 -5.17 19.99
C GLU A 111 12.62 -5.35 20.24
N ARG A 112 13.26 -4.37 20.91
CA ARG A 112 14.68 -4.47 21.29
C ARG A 112 14.95 -5.65 22.22
N ALA A 113 13.99 -6.02 23.06
CA ALA A 113 14.07 -7.19 23.92
C ALA A 113 13.73 -8.51 23.20
N GLY A 114 13.30 -8.47 21.93
CA GLY A 114 12.86 -9.63 21.18
C GLY A 114 11.52 -10.21 21.64
N ILE A 115 10.69 -9.42 22.33
CA ILE A 115 9.43 -9.86 22.94
C ILE A 115 8.22 -9.44 22.10
N GLY A 116 7.46 -10.44 21.65
CA GLY A 116 6.20 -10.26 20.92
C GLY A 116 6.40 -9.92 19.44
N LYS A 117 5.73 -10.66 18.54
CA LYS A 117 5.73 -10.35 17.11
C LYS A 117 5.03 -9.02 16.86
N ILE A 118 5.64 -8.15 16.05
CA ILE A 118 4.97 -6.95 15.54
C ILE A 118 4.29 -7.33 14.22
N HIS A 119 2.98 -7.15 14.19
CA HIS A 119 2.27 -7.08 12.91
C HIS A 119 2.24 -5.61 12.50
N PRO A 120 2.47 -5.27 11.21
CA PRO A 120 2.47 -3.89 10.70
C PRO A 120 1.09 -3.19 10.75
N LYS A 121 0.13 -3.71 11.53
CA LYS A 121 -1.18 -3.08 11.67
C LYS A 121 -1.02 -1.78 12.46
N SER A 122 -1.59 -0.70 11.93
CA SER A 122 -1.73 0.57 12.62
C SER A 122 -2.44 0.39 13.97
N PHE A 123 -1.96 1.09 14.98
CA PHE A 123 -2.56 1.11 16.31
C PHE A 123 -3.89 1.89 16.28
N HIS A 124 -4.99 1.19 16.55
CA HIS A 124 -6.32 1.78 16.62
C HIS A 124 -6.84 1.64 18.05
N PRO A 125 -6.62 2.63 18.92
CA PRO A 125 -7.03 2.55 20.31
C PRO A 125 -8.57 2.52 20.39
N HIS A 126 -9.07 1.54 21.13
CA HIS A 126 -10.50 1.34 21.35
C HIS A 126 -10.71 0.69 22.71
N VAL A 127 -11.95 0.76 23.21
CA VAL A 127 -12.41 0.01 24.38
C VAL A 127 -13.46 -0.98 23.91
N THR A 128 -13.26 -2.29 24.16
CA THR A 128 -14.31 -3.28 23.88
C THR A 128 -15.37 -3.19 24.97
N LEU A 129 -16.62 -2.93 24.60
CA LEU A 129 -17.72 -2.74 25.55
C LEU A 129 -18.59 -3.98 25.71
N ALA A 130 -18.88 -4.66 24.60
CA ALA A 130 -19.75 -5.83 24.57
C ALA A 130 -19.41 -6.78 23.42
N ARG A 131 -19.78 -8.05 23.56
CA ARG A 131 -19.85 -9.00 22.45
C ARG A 131 -21.25 -8.99 21.85
N ILE A 132 -21.30 -9.05 20.53
CA ILE A 132 -22.51 -9.09 19.74
C ILE A 132 -23.04 -10.52 19.72
N GLN A 133 -24.31 -10.72 20.05
CA GLN A 133 -24.99 -12.01 19.97
C GLN A 133 -25.78 -12.14 18.66
N GLU A 134 -26.26 -13.35 18.38
CA GLU A 134 -27.17 -13.61 17.26
C GLU A 134 -28.40 -12.68 17.30
N ASN A 135 -28.86 -12.26 16.12
CA ASN A 135 -30.00 -11.35 15.92
C ASN A 135 -29.80 -9.89 16.36
N PHE A 136 -28.57 -9.48 16.68
CA PHE A 136 -28.23 -8.06 16.87
C PHE A 136 -28.51 -7.24 15.59
N ARG A 137 -29.04 -6.03 15.75
CA ARG A 137 -29.24 -5.07 14.67
C ARG A 137 -28.46 -3.79 14.96
N GLU A 138 -27.76 -3.25 13.98
CA GLU A 138 -26.92 -2.06 14.17
C GLU A 138 -27.73 -0.80 14.49
N ASP A 139 -28.97 -0.70 14.01
CA ASP A 139 -29.87 0.41 14.30
C ASP A 139 -30.44 0.39 15.74
N SER A 140 -30.23 -0.69 16.51
CA SER A 140 -30.71 -0.80 17.88
C SER A 140 -29.78 -0.19 18.93
N ILE A 141 -28.59 0.28 18.54
CA ILE A 141 -27.69 1.05 19.43
C ILE A 141 -27.92 2.57 19.28
N PRO A 142 -27.78 3.36 20.36
CA PRO A 142 -27.87 4.81 20.27
C PRO A 142 -26.82 5.38 19.31
N GLN A 143 -27.27 6.23 18.36
CA GLN A 143 -26.36 6.85 17.38
C GLN A 143 -25.38 7.86 18.00
N LYS A 144 -25.62 8.29 19.23
CA LYS A 144 -24.76 9.23 19.96
C LYS A 144 -24.45 8.70 21.35
N MET A 145 -23.20 8.85 21.74
CA MET A 145 -22.68 8.61 23.07
C MET A 145 -22.02 9.89 23.55
N ASP A 146 -22.24 10.27 24.80
CA ASP A 146 -21.55 11.40 25.40
C ASP A 146 -20.03 11.16 25.38
N SER A 147 -19.28 12.22 25.10
CA SER A 147 -17.83 12.10 25.10
C SER A 147 -17.30 12.21 26.53
N HIS A 148 -16.52 11.22 26.93
CA HIS A 148 -15.88 11.18 28.24
C HIS A 148 -14.39 11.42 28.13
N LYS A 149 -13.85 12.22 29.05
CA LYS A 149 -12.41 12.51 29.13
C LYS A 149 -11.83 12.06 30.46
N PHE A 150 -10.60 11.57 30.43
CA PHE A 150 -9.82 11.33 31.63
C PHE A 150 -8.34 11.37 31.35
N ILE A 151 -7.56 11.54 32.41
CA ILE A 151 -6.10 11.50 32.36
C ILE A 151 -5.64 10.19 32.99
N ALA A 152 -5.02 9.32 32.20
CA ALA A 152 -4.36 8.15 32.74
C ALA A 152 -3.02 8.56 33.36
N LYS A 153 -2.87 8.31 34.66
CA LYS A 153 -1.62 8.57 35.40
C LYS A 153 -0.70 7.34 35.45
N LYS A 154 -1.14 6.21 34.89
CA LYS A 154 -0.42 4.94 34.87
C LYS A 154 -0.95 4.05 33.76
N PHE A 155 -0.10 3.17 33.25
CA PHE A 155 -0.50 1.97 32.51
C PHE A 155 -0.11 0.72 33.33
N GLY A 156 -0.56 -0.46 32.92
CA GLY A 156 -0.29 -1.68 33.66
C GLY A 156 -0.02 -2.88 32.78
N LEU A 157 0.71 -3.85 33.34
CA LEU A 157 0.81 -5.21 32.87
C LEU A 157 -0.27 -6.03 33.57
N PHE A 158 -1.13 -6.69 32.80
CA PHE A 158 -2.27 -7.45 33.30
C PHE A 158 -2.13 -8.93 32.96
N ARG A 159 -2.62 -9.78 33.85
CA ARG A 159 -2.84 -11.20 33.60
C ARG A 159 -4.22 -11.40 33.03
N SER A 160 -4.33 -12.27 32.03
CA SER A 160 -5.58 -12.67 31.39
C SER A 160 -5.87 -14.12 31.72
N GLU A 161 -6.89 -14.35 32.54
CA GLU A 161 -7.38 -15.68 32.88
C GLU A 161 -8.75 -15.92 32.23
N PRO A 162 -9.12 -17.18 31.90
CA PRO A 162 -10.49 -17.49 31.50
C PRO A 162 -11.47 -17.10 32.61
N GLY A 163 -12.53 -16.39 32.25
CA GLY A 163 -13.65 -16.10 33.16
C GLY A 163 -14.70 -17.19 33.06
N GLU A 164 -15.46 -17.43 34.14
CA GLU A 164 -16.56 -18.41 34.17
C GLU A 164 -17.66 -18.07 33.15
N ASP A 165 -17.79 -16.79 32.81
CA ASP A 165 -18.72 -16.21 31.83
C ASP A 165 -18.13 -16.11 30.41
N GLY A 166 -16.90 -16.58 30.20
CA GLY A 166 -16.19 -16.46 28.93
C GLY A 166 -15.71 -15.04 28.57
N MET A 167 -15.89 -14.04 29.45
CA MET A 167 -15.44 -12.66 29.25
C MET A 167 -14.00 -12.40 29.70
N GLY A 168 -13.41 -13.37 30.40
CA GLY A 168 -12.04 -13.27 30.89
C GLY A 168 -11.96 -12.47 32.19
N ARG A 169 -11.03 -12.89 33.06
CA ARG A 169 -10.70 -12.16 34.29
C ARG A 169 -9.34 -11.49 34.12
N TYR A 170 -9.33 -10.17 34.24
CA TYR A 170 -8.11 -9.38 34.09
C TYR A 170 -7.62 -8.91 35.46
N THR A 171 -6.44 -9.37 35.87
CA THR A 171 -5.84 -8.96 37.15
C THR A 171 -4.58 -8.15 36.90
N LEU A 172 -4.44 -7.02 37.60
CA LEU A 172 -3.26 -6.18 37.50
C LEU A 172 -2.06 -6.92 38.07
N HIS A 173 -1.08 -7.25 37.21
CA HIS A 173 0.17 -7.84 37.63
C HIS A 173 1.12 -6.78 38.20
N ARG A 174 1.28 -5.68 37.45
CA ARG A 174 2.16 -4.57 37.81
C ARG A 174 1.64 -3.26 37.22
N ALA A 175 1.73 -2.18 37.99
CA ALA A 175 1.40 -0.83 37.54
C ALA A 175 2.67 0.00 37.32
N PHE A 176 2.64 0.85 36.29
CA PHE A 176 3.74 1.73 35.92
C PHE A 176 3.23 3.19 35.92
N PRO A 177 3.53 3.97 36.97
CA PRO A 177 3.10 5.37 37.07
C PRO A 177 3.80 6.22 36.00
N LEU A 178 3.04 6.94 35.19
CA LEU A 178 3.56 7.85 34.17
C LEU A 178 4.14 9.08 34.86
N ARG A 179 5.46 9.26 34.77
CA ARG A 179 6.24 10.27 35.51
C ARG A 179 7.10 11.14 34.62
N GLY A 180 7.11 10.89 33.32
CA GLY A 180 7.97 11.61 32.37
C GLY A 180 7.53 13.04 32.10
N LYS A 181 8.46 13.80 31.52
CA LYS A 181 8.18 15.01 30.74
C LYS A 181 8.27 14.58 29.29
N ASP A 182 7.28 14.91 28.46
CA ASP A 182 7.21 14.42 27.09
C ASP A 182 8.56 14.59 26.36
N GLU A 183 9.08 13.49 25.83
CA GLU A 183 10.33 13.46 25.06
C GLU A 183 10.15 14.03 23.65
N PHE A 184 8.93 14.30 23.24
CA PHE A 184 8.54 14.70 21.90
C PHE A 184 7.53 15.84 22.00
N ALA A 185 7.59 16.78 21.06
CA ALA A 185 6.59 17.85 21.01
C ALA A 185 5.20 17.29 20.70
N ASP A 186 4.16 18.02 21.14
CA ASP A 186 2.76 17.78 20.78
C ASP A 186 2.50 17.82 19.26
N ARG A 187 3.40 18.48 18.53
CA ARG A 187 3.35 18.60 17.08
C ARG A 187 4.73 18.88 16.51
N PHE A 188 5.06 18.19 15.43
CA PHE A 188 6.22 18.43 14.59
C PHE A 188 5.87 19.43 13.50
N SER A 189 6.71 20.46 13.37
CA SER A 189 6.52 21.57 12.44
C SER A 189 7.69 21.74 11.48
N LYS A 190 8.83 21.07 11.73
CA LYS A 190 10.04 21.26 10.92
C LYS A 190 10.83 19.95 10.74
N ILE A 191 11.37 19.77 9.54
CA ILE A 191 12.37 18.76 9.18
C ILE A 191 13.64 19.51 8.78
N VAL A 192 14.76 19.24 9.42
CA VAL A 192 16.03 19.96 9.24
C VAL A 192 17.06 19.06 8.59
N LEU A 193 17.79 19.63 7.63
CA LEU A 193 18.90 19.01 6.89
C LEU A 193 20.16 19.91 6.92
N PRO A 194 21.37 19.38 6.68
CA PRO A 194 22.61 20.14 6.81
C PRO A 194 22.81 21.26 5.77
N THR A 195 22.61 20.99 4.48
CA THR A 195 22.92 21.99 3.42
C THR A 195 22.08 21.86 2.17
N ARG A 196 22.09 20.69 1.53
CA ARG A 196 21.39 20.44 0.27
C ARG A 196 20.69 19.10 0.33
N THR A 197 19.64 18.98 -0.46
CA THR A 197 18.92 17.71 -0.59
C THR A 197 19.67 16.78 -1.52
N GLN A 198 19.92 15.57 -1.05
CA GLN A 198 20.35 14.42 -1.84
C GLN A 198 19.18 13.47 -2.07
N PRO A 199 19.25 12.59 -3.09
CA PRO A 199 18.25 11.55 -3.31
C PRO A 199 17.82 10.80 -2.06
N ASP A 200 18.77 10.36 -1.21
CA ASP A 200 18.48 9.73 0.07
C ASP A 200 17.61 10.61 0.99
N THR A 201 18.08 11.83 1.30
CA THR A 201 17.32 12.76 2.15
C THR A 201 15.93 13.10 1.60
N LEU A 202 15.75 13.13 0.27
CA LEU A 202 14.45 13.39 -0.35
C LEU A 202 13.51 12.18 -0.19
N VAL A 203 14.02 10.95 -0.35
CA VAL A 203 13.25 9.73 -0.06
C VAL A 203 12.89 9.69 1.43
N ALA A 204 13.83 10.02 2.31
CA ALA A 204 13.61 10.09 3.74
C ALA A 204 12.54 11.13 4.15
N ILE A 205 12.55 12.34 3.54
CA ILE A 205 11.47 13.33 3.71
C ILE A 205 10.13 12.77 3.22
N PHE A 206 10.11 12.08 2.07
CA PHE A 206 8.91 11.42 1.57
C PHE A 206 8.35 10.43 2.58
N LEU A 207 9.20 9.57 3.15
CA LEU A 207 8.78 8.58 4.15
C LEU A 207 8.18 9.24 5.39
N LEU A 208 8.86 10.26 5.93
CA LEU A 208 8.37 11.02 7.08
C LEU A 208 6.99 11.63 6.79
N LYS A 209 6.87 12.38 5.69
CA LYS A 209 5.62 13.08 5.35
C LYS A 209 4.47 12.13 5.05
N LYS A 210 4.75 10.98 4.43
CA LYS A 210 3.72 10.04 3.99
C LYS A 210 3.28 9.08 5.09
N PHE A 211 4.22 8.55 5.88
CA PHE A 211 3.97 7.42 6.79
C PHE A 211 4.16 7.74 8.27
N ALA A 212 4.85 8.84 8.62
CA ALA A 212 5.23 9.08 10.00
C ALA A 212 4.25 9.95 10.80
N GLU A 213 3.08 10.30 10.28
CA GLU A 213 2.10 11.14 11.00
C GLU A 213 1.71 10.56 12.38
N ASN A 214 1.62 9.22 12.50
CA ASN A 214 1.31 8.57 13.76
C ASN A 214 2.49 8.55 14.74
N ARG A 215 3.72 8.68 14.25
CA ARG A 215 4.95 8.71 15.06
C ARG A 215 5.37 10.14 15.40
N PHE A 216 5.16 11.06 14.48
CA PHE A 216 5.49 12.48 14.56
C PHE A 216 4.29 13.31 14.07
N PRO A 217 3.26 13.54 14.89
CA PRO A 217 2.08 14.27 14.47
C PRO A 217 2.39 15.68 13.95
N GLY A 218 1.76 16.08 12.84
CA GLY A 218 2.05 17.32 12.13
C GLY A 218 3.14 17.22 11.07
N ILE A 219 3.95 16.14 11.05
CA ILE A 219 5.10 16.00 10.17
C ILE A 219 4.73 16.02 8.68
N ARG A 220 3.53 15.56 8.31
CA ARG A 220 3.01 15.64 6.94
C ARG A 220 3.14 17.05 6.36
N ASN A 221 2.83 18.05 7.17
CA ASN A 221 2.84 19.47 6.79
C ASN A 221 4.05 20.25 7.32
N ALA A 222 5.02 19.57 7.95
CA ALA A 222 6.22 20.23 8.47
C ALA A 222 7.02 20.94 7.36
N GLU A 223 7.55 22.12 7.66
CA GLU A 223 8.46 22.86 6.79
C GLU A 223 9.80 22.10 6.69
N VAL A 224 10.45 22.15 5.52
CA VAL A 224 11.82 21.65 5.36
C VAL A 224 12.78 22.82 5.44
N ASP A 225 13.69 22.77 6.41
CA ASP A 225 14.66 23.83 6.73
C ASP A 225 16.10 23.28 6.67
N PHE A 226 17.09 24.17 6.59
CA PHE A 226 18.49 23.81 6.32
C PHE A 226 19.45 24.52 7.27
N TRP A 227 20.18 23.76 8.09
CA TRP A 227 21.09 24.28 9.11
C TRP A 227 22.50 23.71 8.94
N GLN A 228 23.53 24.56 8.93
CA GLN A 228 24.91 24.07 8.82
C GLN A 228 25.39 23.29 10.05
N VAL A 229 24.90 23.67 11.22
CA VAL A 229 25.25 23.08 12.51
C VAL A 229 24.03 23.09 13.43
N ILE A 230 24.01 22.15 14.38
CA ILE A 230 23.03 22.16 15.45
C ILE A 230 23.25 23.38 16.34
N PRO A 231 22.20 24.10 16.77
CA PRO A 231 22.36 25.22 17.68
C PRO A 231 23.07 24.81 18.98
N PRO A 232 23.98 25.63 19.53
CA PRO A 232 24.74 25.29 20.72
C PRO A 232 23.84 24.90 21.90
N GLY A 233 24.15 23.78 22.55
CA GLY A 233 23.38 23.26 23.69
C GLY A 233 22.15 22.42 23.31
N GLU A 234 21.81 22.34 22.02
CA GLU A 234 20.75 21.45 21.55
C GLU A 234 21.29 20.05 21.24
N THR A 235 20.49 19.05 21.61
CA THR A 235 20.58 17.65 21.19
C THR A 235 19.39 17.27 20.30
N GLU A 236 19.47 16.15 19.59
CA GLU A 236 18.34 15.59 18.84
C GLU A 236 17.08 15.47 19.71
N GLU A 237 17.25 15.01 20.95
CA GLU A 237 16.16 14.88 21.91
C GLU A 237 15.54 16.24 22.28
N SER A 238 16.37 17.27 22.53
CA SER A 238 15.87 18.61 22.84
C SER A 238 15.14 19.27 21.66
N LEU A 239 15.57 19.00 20.43
CA LEU A 239 14.93 19.50 19.20
C LEU A 239 13.64 18.73 18.90
N SER A 240 13.62 17.43 19.16
CA SER A 240 12.41 16.61 19.06
C SER A 240 11.31 17.11 20.01
N ARG A 241 11.66 17.50 21.24
CA ARG A 241 10.75 18.18 22.20
C ARG A 241 10.23 19.52 21.70
N LYS A 242 10.90 20.15 20.74
CA LYS A 242 10.48 21.41 20.08
C LYS A 242 9.74 21.17 18.76
N GLY A 243 9.54 19.91 18.37
CA GLY A 243 8.79 19.55 17.16
C GLY A 243 9.65 19.66 15.91
N ILE A 244 10.95 19.43 16.05
CA ILE A 244 11.93 19.51 14.98
C ILE A 244 12.58 18.13 14.81
N ILE A 245 12.43 17.55 13.63
CA ILE A 245 13.19 16.36 13.23
C ILE A 245 14.46 16.84 12.55
N VAL A 246 15.59 16.26 12.93
CA VAL A 246 16.88 16.50 12.28
C VAL A 246 17.33 15.23 11.57
N MET A 247 17.79 15.38 10.33
CA MET A 247 18.34 14.31 9.51
C MET A 247 19.75 14.68 9.06
N ASP A 248 20.67 13.71 9.06
CA ASP A 248 22.06 13.87 8.59
C ASP A 248 22.83 15.02 9.24
N LEU A 249 22.45 15.36 10.46
CA LEU A 249 23.05 16.44 11.22
C LEU A 249 22.97 16.10 12.71
N GLY A 250 24.10 16.27 13.41
CA GLY A 250 24.16 16.20 14.87
C GLY A 250 24.22 14.79 15.48
N GLY A 251 24.41 13.73 14.69
CA GLY A 251 24.60 12.36 15.19
C GLY A 251 23.34 11.71 15.77
N GLY A 252 22.16 12.22 15.42
CA GLY A 252 20.87 11.77 15.92
C GLY A 252 20.41 10.41 15.37
N ARG A 253 19.13 10.07 15.63
CA ARG A 253 18.55 8.77 15.21
C ARG A 253 18.49 8.58 13.69
N PHE A 254 18.37 9.68 12.94
CA PHE A 254 18.29 9.70 11.47
C PHE A 254 19.55 10.31 10.83
N ASP A 255 20.69 10.23 11.53
CA ASP A 255 21.99 10.56 10.97
C ASP A 255 22.76 9.28 10.67
N HIS A 256 22.99 9.00 9.38
CA HIS A 256 23.62 7.76 8.94
C HIS A 256 25.16 7.80 8.96
N HIS A 257 25.78 8.97 9.07
CA HIS A 257 27.24 9.16 8.88
C HIS A 257 28.12 8.39 9.88
N ALA A 258 27.60 8.13 11.08
CA ALA A 258 28.32 7.42 12.14
C ALA A 258 27.82 5.98 12.36
N LYS A 259 26.94 5.46 11.50
CA LYS A 259 26.31 4.14 11.70
C LYS A 259 27.15 3.01 11.09
N VAL A 260 27.22 1.90 11.84
CA VAL A 260 27.83 0.64 11.41
C VAL A 260 26.82 -0.48 11.65
N PRO A 261 26.44 -1.29 10.64
CA PRO A 261 26.89 -1.23 9.24
C PRO A 261 26.44 0.06 8.51
N LYS A 262 27.05 0.35 7.37
CA LYS A 262 26.70 1.50 6.52
C LYS A 262 25.22 1.41 6.15
N THR A 263 24.49 2.52 6.31
CA THR A 263 23.06 2.67 6.01
C THR A 263 22.80 4.06 5.43
N THR A 264 21.56 4.36 5.08
CA THR A 264 21.10 5.66 4.60
C THR A 264 20.06 6.26 5.54
N ALA A 265 19.79 7.57 5.46
CA ALA A 265 18.75 8.21 6.26
C ALA A 265 17.36 7.63 5.94
N SER A 266 17.08 7.33 4.67
CA SER A 266 15.81 6.73 4.26
C SER A 266 15.60 5.35 4.89
N ASN A 267 16.65 4.53 4.97
CA ASN A 267 16.56 3.23 5.60
C ASN A 267 16.38 3.32 7.11
N LEU A 268 17.12 4.20 7.79
CA LEU A 268 16.93 4.43 9.23
C LEU A 268 15.48 4.82 9.55
N ILE A 269 14.87 5.66 8.71
CA ILE A 269 13.47 6.05 8.86
C ILE A 269 12.53 4.88 8.53
N ALA A 270 12.77 4.16 7.44
CA ALA A 270 11.94 3.02 7.05
C ALA A 270 11.94 1.91 8.12
N GLU A 271 13.09 1.62 8.72
CA GLU A 271 13.24 0.71 9.85
C GLU A 271 12.51 1.23 11.08
N TYR A 272 12.74 2.49 11.45
CA TYR A 272 12.08 3.10 12.61
C TYR A 272 10.55 3.11 12.49
N LEU A 273 10.03 3.25 11.28
CA LEU A 273 8.59 3.22 11.01
C LEU A 273 8.03 1.79 10.82
N GLY A 274 8.89 0.77 10.73
CA GLY A 274 8.48 -0.62 10.47
C GLY A 274 7.97 -0.87 9.06
N ILE A 275 8.41 -0.07 8.08
CA ILE A 275 7.97 -0.11 6.67
C ILE A 275 9.09 -0.49 5.70
N ARG A 276 10.29 -0.84 6.18
CA ARG A 276 11.45 -1.22 5.32
C ARG A 276 11.10 -2.34 4.33
N GLU A 277 10.35 -3.34 4.79
CA GLU A 277 9.99 -4.52 4.00
C GLU A 277 8.76 -4.32 3.11
N ASP A 278 8.21 -3.11 3.04
CA ASP A 278 7.11 -2.80 2.13
C ASP A 278 7.58 -2.88 0.67
N PRO A 279 7.05 -3.81 -0.15
CA PRO A 279 7.48 -3.99 -1.53
C PRO A 279 7.32 -2.73 -2.39
N SER A 280 6.38 -1.85 -2.05
CA SER A 280 6.14 -0.61 -2.78
C SER A 280 7.24 0.45 -2.58
N LEU A 281 8.02 0.32 -1.50
CA LEU A 281 9.12 1.22 -1.15
C LEU A 281 10.48 0.70 -1.63
N ALA A 282 10.58 -0.60 -1.96
CA ALA A 282 11.83 -1.27 -2.28
C ALA A 282 12.68 -0.51 -3.32
N LYS A 283 12.08 -0.04 -4.41
CA LYS A 283 12.81 0.70 -5.46
C LYS A 283 13.27 2.10 -5.03
N LEU A 284 12.50 2.78 -4.17
CA LEU A 284 12.90 4.09 -3.65
C LEU A 284 14.07 3.95 -2.66
N LEU A 285 14.04 2.94 -1.80
CA LEU A 285 15.12 2.63 -0.87
C LEU A 285 16.39 2.19 -1.61
N GLU A 286 16.27 1.30 -2.61
CA GLU A 286 17.41 0.90 -3.47
C GLU A 286 17.99 2.10 -4.24
N TYR A 287 17.13 3.00 -4.74
CA TYR A 287 17.58 4.23 -5.40
C TYR A 287 18.38 5.14 -4.45
N ALA A 288 17.90 5.34 -3.21
CA ALA A 288 18.59 6.11 -2.18
C ALA A 288 19.95 5.49 -1.83
N GLU A 289 20.00 4.19 -1.55
CA GLU A 289 21.24 3.44 -1.27
C GLU A 289 22.23 3.54 -2.43
N ARG A 290 21.75 3.40 -3.67
CA ARG A 290 22.64 3.41 -4.85
C ARG A 290 23.31 4.76 -5.06
N ASP A 291 22.55 5.84 -4.84
CA ASP A 291 23.05 7.21 -4.96
C ASP A 291 24.05 7.51 -3.83
N ASP A 292 23.66 7.23 -2.59
CA ASP A 292 24.48 7.54 -1.40
C ASP A 292 25.74 6.68 -1.30
N PHE A 293 25.65 5.38 -1.54
CA PHE A 293 26.78 4.48 -1.30
C PHE A 293 27.80 4.50 -2.41
N TYR A 294 27.34 4.59 -3.65
CA TYR A 294 28.17 4.37 -4.82
C TYR A 294 28.30 5.61 -5.71
N GLY A 295 27.56 6.69 -5.44
CA GLY A 295 27.46 7.82 -6.35
C GLY A 295 26.85 7.43 -7.70
N LYS A 296 26.09 6.34 -7.75
CA LYS A 296 25.55 5.73 -8.98
C LYS A 296 24.06 6.01 -9.13
N GLY A 297 23.62 7.22 -8.79
CA GLY A 297 22.24 7.67 -8.98
C GLY A 297 21.64 7.36 -10.35
N THR A 298 22.48 7.29 -11.38
CA THR A 298 22.14 6.78 -12.70
C THR A 298 23.22 5.82 -13.19
N ILE A 299 22.82 4.62 -13.61
CA ILE A 299 23.73 3.54 -14.05
C ILE A 299 23.90 3.47 -15.58
N SER A 300 23.08 4.19 -16.35
CA SER A 300 23.17 4.17 -17.81
C SER A 300 24.54 4.71 -18.27
N ALA A 301 25.13 4.06 -19.26
CA ALA A 301 26.35 4.54 -19.90
C ALA A 301 26.04 5.68 -20.90
N ASP A 302 24.79 5.79 -21.36
CA ASP A 302 24.36 6.84 -22.29
C ASP A 302 24.44 8.22 -21.60
N PRO A 303 25.17 9.19 -22.18
CA PRO A 303 25.23 10.54 -21.65
C PRO A 303 23.87 11.24 -21.52
N ILE A 304 22.91 10.97 -22.42
CA ILE A 304 21.58 11.58 -22.40
C ILE A 304 20.78 11.04 -21.22
N ASP A 305 20.73 9.72 -21.04
CA ASP A 305 20.06 9.10 -19.89
C ASP A 305 20.64 9.61 -18.57
N ARG A 306 21.97 9.79 -18.49
CA ARG A 306 22.60 10.35 -17.30
C ARG A 306 22.22 11.81 -17.07
N ALA A 307 22.16 12.62 -18.12
CA ALA A 307 21.80 14.04 -18.00
C ALA A 307 20.34 14.25 -17.57
N PHE A 308 19.44 13.39 -18.04
CA PHE A 308 18.00 13.46 -17.76
C PHE A 308 17.53 12.47 -16.68
N GLY A 309 18.45 11.74 -16.05
CA GLY A 309 18.17 10.89 -14.90
C GLY A 309 17.83 11.73 -13.67
N LEU A 310 16.95 11.19 -12.81
CA LEU A 310 16.41 11.95 -11.67
C LEU A 310 17.51 12.51 -10.74
N SER A 311 18.56 11.75 -10.43
CA SER A 311 19.68 12.24 -9.61
C SER A 311 20.40 13.43 -10.25
N ALA A 312 20.61 13.41 -11.57
CA ALA A 312 21.25 14.50 -12.28
C ALA A 312 20.34 15.74 -12.35
N LEU A 313 19.03 15.55 -12.53
CA LEU A 313 18.05 16.63 -12.48
C LEU A 313 17.99 17.25 -11.08
N ILE A 314 18.01 16.45 -10.01
CA ILE A 314 18.12 16.94 -8.62
C ILE A 314 19.43 17.71 -8.42
N ALA A 315 20.55 17.23 -8.96
CA ALA A 315 21.82 17.95 -8.89
C ALA A 315 21.78 19.30 -9.64
N ALA A 316 21.10 19.35 -10.79
CA ALA A 316 20.88 20.59 -11.55
C ALA A 316 19.95 21.56 -10.82
N LEU A 317 18.87 21.06 -10.19
CA LEU A 317 17.97 21.85 -9.35
C LEU A 317 18.72 22.47 -8.17
N ASN A 318 19.53 21.68 -7.45
CA ASN A 318 20.36 22.18 -6.35
C ASN A 318 21.30 23.31 -6.79
N LYS A 319 21.90 23.23 -7.99
CA LYS A 319 22.75 24.31 -8.54
C LYS A 319 21.96 25.56 -8.92
N SER A 320 20.70 25.40 -9.34
CA SER A 320 19.85 26.50 -9.80
C SER A 320 19.10 27.18 -8.64
N LEU A 321 18.84 26.43 -7.57
CA LEU A 321 18.03 26.84 -6.42
C LEU A 321 18.86 26.94 -5.13
N VAL A 322 20.13 27.32 -5.23
CA VAL A 322 21.05 27.42 -4.07
C VAL A 322 20.48 28.27 -2.93
N LYS A 323 19.74 29.34 -3.25
CA LYS A 323 19.11 30.24 -2.27
C LYS A 323 17.75 29.74 -1.76
N ASN A 324 17.20 28.68 -2.34
CA ASN A 324 15.92 28.09 -1.94
C ASN A 324 15.96 26.55 -2.09
N PRO A 325 16.76 25.86 -1.26
CA PRO A 325 16.87 24.40 -1.30
C PRO A 325 15.55 23.68 -0.97
N ALA A 326 14.65 24.30 -0.20
CA ALA A 326 13.31 23.75 0.08
C ALA A 326 12.50 23.55 -1.21
N ARG A 327 12.65 24.44 -2.20
CA ARG A 327 11.97 24.31 -3.50
C ARG A 327 12.38 23.05 -4.27
N VAL A 328 13.59 22.51 -4.04
CA VAL A 328 14.01 21.23 -4.63
C VAL A 328 13.09 20.10 -4.12
N VAL A 329 12.79 20.09 -2.81
CA VAL A 329 11.87 19.12 -2.20
C VAL A 329 10.48 19.23 -2.82
N GLU A 330 9.93 20.43 -2.91
CA GLU A 330 8.58 20.67 -3.42
C GLU A 330 8.40 20.18 -4.87
N VAL A 331 9.44 20.32 -5.69
CA VAL A 331 9.41 19.87 -7.10
C VAL A 331 9.60 18.36 -7.19
N THR A 332 10.45 17.76 -6.37
CA THR A 332 10.79 16.33 -6.47
C THR A 332 9.78 15.42 -5.77
N LEU A 333 9.21 15.85 -4.64
CA LEU A 333 8.35 15.01 -3.80
C LEU A 333 7.13 14.43 -4.55
N PRO A 334 6.42 15.18 -5.43
CA PRO A 334 5.34 14.62 -6.24
C PRO A 334 5.77 13.46 -7.13
N LEU A 335 7.03 13.44 -7.60
CA LEU A 335 7.55 12.36 -8.43
C LEU A 335 7.67 11.05 -7.63
N PHE A 336 8.13 11.13 -6.38
CA PHE A 336 8.19 9.98 -5.48
C PHE A 336 6.79 9.49 -5.08
N ILE A 337 5.85 10.41 -4.83
CA ILE A 337 4.46 10.04 -4.56
C ILE A 337 3.86 9.29 -5.75
N ALA A 338 4.04 9.80 -6.97
CA ALA A 338 3.54 9.16 -8.18
C ALA A 338 4.16 7.77 -8.38
N HIS A 339 5.48 7.65 -8.19
CA HIS A 339 6.20 6.38 -8.29
C HIS A 339 5.70 5.36 -7.26
N HIS A 340 5.65 5.75 -5.99
CA HIS A 340 5.17 4.88 -4.91
C HIS A 340 3.74 4.40 -5.15
N ASN A 341 2.82 5.28 -5.57
CA ASN A 341 1.44 4.89 -5.86
C ASN A 341 1.37 3.85 -6.98
N GLU A 342 2.23 3.95 -8.00
CA GLU A 342 2.30 2.95 -9.06
C GLU A 342 2.93 1.63 -8.59
N GLU A 343 3.92 1.68 -7.70
CA GLU A 343 4.48 0.46 -7.11
C GLU A 343 3.47 -0.22 -6.19
N MET A 344 2.72 0.50 -5.35
CA MET A 344 1.60 -0.02 -4.56
C MET A 344 0.58 -0.78 -5.44
N ARG A 345 0.20 -0.18 -6.58
CA ARG A 345 -0.68 -0.86 -7.54
C ARG A 345 -0.06 -2.16 -8.05
N ARG A 346 1.25 -2.17 -8.34
CA ARG A 346 1.96 -3.33 -8.89
C ARG A 346 2.18 -4.44 -7.89
N THR A 347 2.42 -4.10 -6.64
CA THR A 347 2.79 -5.07 -5.61
C THR A 347 1.61 -5.57 -4.80
N GLU A 348 0.51 -4.80 -4.75
CA GLU A 348 -0.66 -5.15 -3.94
C GLU A 348 -1.96 -5.15 -4.74
N GLU A 349 -2.38 -4.01 -5.31
CA GLU A 349 -3.74 -3.86 -5.84
C GLU A 349 -4.01 -4.74 -7.07
N MET A 350 -3.14 -4.70 -8.09
CA MET A 350 -3.33 -5.47 -9.33
C MET A 350 -3.15 -6.98 -9.13
N PRO A 351 -2.16 -7.47 -8.36
CA PRO A 351 -2.11 -8.88 -8.00
C PRO A 351 -3.39 -9.36 -7.33
N LYS A 352 -3.91 -8.58 -6.36
CA LYS A 352 -5.16 -8.90 -5.66
C LYS A 352 -6.35 -8.93 -6.61
N GLU A 353 -6.56 -7.87 -7.40
CA GLU A 353 -7.63 -7.80 -8.40
C GLU A 353 -7.58 -9.00 -9.36
N PHE A 354 -6.40 -9.32 -9.89
CA PHE A 354 -6.22 -10.42 -10.82
C PHE A 354 -6.56 -11.78 -10.19
N GLN A 355 -6.11 -12.04 -8.96
CA GLN A 355 -6.42 -13.29 -8.25
C GLN A 355 -7.90 -13.42 -7.92
N GLU A 356 -8.54 -12.33 -7.49
CA GLU A 356 -9.99 -12.32 -7.21
C GLU A 356 -10.81 -12.59 -8.48
N LYS A 357 -10.45 -11.97 -9.60
CA LYS A 357 -11.10 -12.21 -10.89
C LYS A 357 -10.87 -13.61 -11.42
N LEU A 358 -9.65 -14.13 -11.27
CA LEU A 358 -9.33 -15.51 -11.63
C LEU A 358 -10.17 -16.51 -10.83
N ALA A 359 -10.32 -16.30 -9.51
CA ALA A 359 -11.14 -17.14 -8.64
C ALA A 359 -12.64 -17.12 -9.00
N ARG A 360 -13.13 -16.03 -9.61
CA ARG A 360 -14.51 -15.88 -10.09
C ARG A 360 -14.74 -16.39 -11.51
N GLY A 361 -13.70 -16.85 -12.20
CA GLY A 361 -13.79 -17.24 -13.61
C GLY A 361 -13.95 -16.05 -14.56
N GLU A 362 -13.62 -14.82 -14.13
CA GLU A 362 -13.69 -13.59 -14.94
C GLU A 362 -12.40 -13.36 -15.77
N VAL A 363 -11.47 -14.31 -15.74
CA VAL A 363 -10.19 -14.25 -16.46
C VAL A 363 -10.08 -15.50 -17.32
N GLU A 364 -9.83 -15.31 -18.60
CA GLU A 364 -9.53 -16.39 -19.53
C GLU A 364 -8.05 -16.36 -19.89
N THR A 365 -7.37 -17.50 -19.74
CA THR A 365 -5.97 -17.66 -20.16
C THR A 365 -5.85 -18.84 -21.09
N PHE A 366 -5.12 -18.68 -22.20
CA PHE A 366 -4.91 -19.74 -23.17
C PHE A 366 -3.58 -19.55 -23.90
N GLU A 367 -3.20 -20.54 -24.68
CA GLU A 367 -2.01 -20.50 -25.52
C GLU A 367 -2.42 -20.57 -26.99
N VAL A 368 -1.79 -19.75 -27.83
CA VAL A 368 -1.99 -19.76 -29.27
C VAL A 368 -0.63 -19.83 -29.97
N ARG A 369 -0.56 -20.63 -31.03
CA ARG A 369 0.66 -20.78 -31.81
C ARG A 369 0.61 -19.82 -33.00
N GLN A 370 1.56 -18.90 -33.05
CA GLN A 370 1.81 -18.05 -34.21
C GLN A 370 3.13 -18.52 -34.85
N ARG A 371 3.02 -19.32 -35.93
CA ARG A 371 4.15 -19.92 -36.63
C ARG A 371 4.98 -20.82 -35.69
N ASP A 372 6.22 -20.46 -35.39
CA ASP A 372 7.12 -21.13 -34.44
C ASP A 372 6.94 -20.65 -32.99
N LYS A 373 6.23 -19.54 -32.78
CA LYS A 373 6.04 -18.92 -31.46
C LYS A 373 4.83 -19.51 -30.74
N LYS A 374 5.05 -19.92 -29.49
CA LYS A 374 3.98 -20.22 -28.53
C LYS A 374 3.69 -18.96 -27.72
N LEU A 375 2.52 -18.36 -27.91
CA LEU A 375 2.10 -17.12 -27.29
C LEU A 375 1.15 -17.42 -26.12
N LYS A 376 1.45 -16.85 -24.95
CA LYS A 376 0.55 -16.90 -23.79
C LYS A 376 -0.39 -15.70 -23.81
N ALA A 377 -1.70 -15.93 -23.88
CA ALA A 377 -2.71 -14.88 -23.94
C ALA A 377 -3.56 -14.81 -22.66
N VAL A 378 -4.08 -13.63 -22.35
CA VAL A 378 -5.05 -13.41 -21.28
C VAL A 378 -6.11 -12.40 -21.70
N ILE A 379 -7.36 -12.69 -21.33
CA ILE A 379 -8.52 -11.81 -21.48
C ILE A 379 -9.07 -11.53 -20.09
N LEU A 380 -9.33 -10.26 -19.78
CA LEU A 380 -9.96 -9.85 -18.52
C LEU A 380 -10.64 -8.49 -18.65
N THR A 381 -11.36 -8.09 -17.60
CA THR A 381 -11.86 -6.71 -17.42
C THR A 381 -11.11 -6.01 -16.31
N SER A 382 -10.64 -4.80 -16.56
CA SER A 382 -10.06 -3.95 -15.52
C SER A 382 -10.12 -2.48 -15.92
N GLU A 383 -10.43 -1.60 -14.96
CA GLU A 383 -10.31 -0.14 -15.11
C GLU A 383 -8.87 0.35 -14.88
N SER A 384 -8.00 -0.50 -14.34
CA SER A 384 -6.63 -0.12 -14.05
C SER A 384 -5.84 0.09 -15.34
N GLY A 385 -5.36 1.31 -15.54
CA GLY A 385 -4.48 1.65 -16.66
C GLY A 385 -3.13 0.93 -16.66
N SER A 386 -2.74 0.39 -15.50
CA SER A 386 -1.48 -0.33 -15.33
C SER A 386 -1.63 -1.85 -15.46
N MET A 387 -2.86 -2.38 -15.51
CA MET A 387 -3.14 -3.82 -15.48
C MET A 387 -2.49 -4.57 -16.64
N ALA A 388 -2.68 -4.10 -17.88
CA ALA A 388 -2.02 -4.73 -19.02
C ALA A 388 -0.48 -4.71 -18.90
N GLY A 389 0.10 -3.63 -18.38
CA GLY A 389 1.53 -3.53 -18.12
C GLY A 389 2.00 -4.55 -17.07
N TYR A 390 1.23 -4.71 -15.99
CA TYR A 390 1.47 -5.70 -14.95
C TYR A 390 1.41 -7.13 -15.51
N LEU A 391 0.37 -7.50 -16.25
CA LEU A 391 0.21 -8.86 -16.80
C LEU A 391 1.31 -9.25 -17.80
N ARG A 392 1.85 -8.26 -18.52
CA ARG A 392 3.03 -8.45 -19.39
C ARG A 392 4.35 -8.46 -18.63
N SER A 393 4.38 -8.12 -17.35
CA SER A 393 5.59 -8.21 -16.52
C SER A 393 5.87 -9.66 -16.10
N LYS A 394 7.05 -9.92 -15.51
CA LYS A 394 7.36 -11.24 -14.94
C LYS A 394 6.45 -11.58 -13.75
N ASN A 395 6.15 -10.58 -12.92
CA ASN A 395 5.33 -10.76 -11.72
C ASN A 395 3.86 -11.01 -12.07
N GLY A 396 3.35 -10.42 -13.16
CA GLY A 396 1.97 -10.61 -13.60
C GLY A 396 1.72 -11.84 -14.50
N GLY A 397 2.56 -12.87 -14.42
CA GLY A 397 2.33 -14.13 -15.15
C GLY A 397 2.85 -14.16 -16.58
N ALA A 398 3.52 -13.08 -16.99
CA ALA A 398 4.31 -13.02 -18.20
C ALA A 398 3.55 -13.29 -19.50
N PHE A 399 2.36 -12.72 -19.64
CA PHE A 399 1.55 -12.84 -20.85
C PHE A 399 2.18 -12.09 -22.03
N ASP A 400 2.07 -12.70 -23.21
CA ASP A 400 2.61 -12.18 -24.46
C ASP A 400 1.57 -11.33 -25.21
N VAL A 401 0.29 -11.66 -25.02
CA VAL A 401 -0.87 -10.88 -25.51
C VAL A 401 -1.83 -10.67 -24.34
N VAL A 402 -2.21 -9.41 -24.08
CA VAL A 402 -3.19 -9.05 -23.06
C VAL A 402 -4.34 -8.31 -23.73
N ALA A 403 -5.53 -8.87 -23.65
CA ALA A 403 -6.76 -8.24 -24.06
C ALA A 403 -7.52 -7.74 -22.82
N GLN A 404 -7.50 -6.42 -22.62
CA GLN A 404 -8.11 -5.76 -21.48
C GLN A 404 -9.39 -5.05 -21.93
N TRP A 405 -10.52 -5.54 -21.41
CA TRP A 405 -11.78 -4.82 -21.48
C TRP A 405 -11.86 -3.76 -20.39
N LEU A 406 -12.45 -2.61 -20.73
CA LEU A 406 -12.97 -1.65 -19.78
C LEU A 406 -14.43 -1.99 -19.45
N PRO A 407 -14.94 -1.61 -18.26
CA PRO A 407 -16.37 -1.75 -17.95
C PRO A 407 -17.29 -0.98 -18.90
N SER A 408 -16.77 0.05 -19.57
CA SER A 408 -17.48 0.79 -20.62
C SER A 408 -17.67 0.01 -21.92
N GLY A 409 -17.19 -1.24 -22.01
CA GLY A 409 -17.29 -2.08 -23.21
C GLY A 409 -16.16 -1.86 -24.22
N HIS A 410 -15.18 -1.02 -23.93
CA HIS A 410 -14.02 -0.82 -24.81
C HIS A 410 -12.98 -1.93 -24.62
N LEU A 411 -12.30 -2.32 -25.70
CA LEU A 411 -11.33 -3.41 -25.70
C LEU A 411 -9.96 -2.93 -26.20
N ASN A 412 -8.91 -3.22 -25.44
CA ASN A 412 -7.54 -2.89 -25.82
C ASN A 412 -6.64 -4.12 -25.77
N ILE A 413 -5.90 -4.37 -26.85
CA ILE A 413 -5.03 -5.53 -27.03
C ILE A 413 -3.58 -5.04 -27.06
N LEU A 414 -2.80 -5.45 -26.07
CA LEU A 414 -1.40 -5.04 -25.91
C LEU A 414 -0.48 -6.25 -25.92
N THR A 415 0.68 -6.11 -26.57
CA THR A 415 1.64 -7.20 -26.70
C THR A 415 2.91 -6.97 -25.91
N ARG A 416 3.62 -8.05 -25.61
CA ARG A 416 4.97 -7.96 -25.05
C ARG A 416 5.97 -7.72 -26.19
N PRO A 417 6.74 -6.61 -26.15
CA PRO A 417 7.65 -6.26 -27.25
C PRO A 417 8.67 -7.35 -27.57
N THR A 418 9.22 -8.02 -26.56
CA THR A 418 10.28 -9.03 -26.72
C THR A 418 9.83 -10.30 -27.45
N LYS A 419 8.52 -10.50 -27.66
CA LYS A 419 8.00 -11.64 -28.43
C LYS A 419 7.78 -11.32 -29.90
N HIS A 420 7.81 -10.03 -30.28
CA HIS A 420 7.57 -9.57 -31.64
C HIS A 420 6.29 -10.21 -32.24
N VAL A 421 5.17 -10.15 -31.51
CA VAL A 421 3.88 -10.71 -31.95
C VAL A 421 3.42 -9.95 -33.20
N ASP A 422 3.04 -10.67 -34.25
CA ASP A 422 2.48 -10.08 -35.46
C ASP A 422 0.97 -9.91 -35.28
N LEU A 423 0.48 -8.66 -35.30
CA LEU A 423 -0.95 -8.37 -35.09
C LEU A 423 -1.69 -8.05 -36.39
N ARG A 424 -1.04 -8.12 -37.56
CA ARG A 424 -1.67 -7.74 -38.84
C ARG A 424 -2.91 -8.58 -39.15
N SER A 425 -2.81 -9.91 -38.97
CA SER A 425 -3.94 -10.80 -39.19
C SER A 425 -5.06 -10.56 -38.19
N LEU A 426 -4.74 -10.40 -36.91
CA LEU A 426 -5.70 -10.02 -35.89
C LEU A 426 -6.39 -8.67 -36.16
N ALA A 427 -5.65 -7.65 -36.61
CA ALA A 427 -6.21 -6.34 -36.93
C ALA A 427 -7.25 -6.43 -38.06
N ALA A 428 -6.95 -7.21 -39.11
CA ALA A 428 -7.89 -7.45 -40.19
C ALA A 428 -9.15 -8.19 -39.70
N VAL A 429 -8.98 -9.30 -38.96
CA VAL A 429 -10.10 -10.08 -38.42
C VAL A 429 -11.00 -9.22 -37.51
N ILE A 430 -10.43 -8.44 -36.59
CA ILE A 430 -11.19 -7.53 -35.71
C ILE A 430 -12.01 -6.52 -36.52
N ARG A 431 -11.42 -5.94 -37.58
CA ARG A 431 -12.11 -4.96 -38.41
C ARG A 431 -13.24 -5.58 -39.23
N ILE A 432 -13.05 -6.80 -39.74
CA ILE A 432 -14.11 -7.53 -40.45
C ILE A 432 -15.26 -7.84 -39.48
N GLU A 433 -14.95 -8.33 -38.29
CA GLU A 433 -15.95 -8.66 -37.26
C GLU A 433 -16.74 -7.44 -36.78
N GLU A 434 -16.04 -6.33 -36.54
CA GLU A 434 -16.67 -5.07 -36.14
C GLU A 434 -17.60 -4.55 -37.26
N ALA A 435 -17.16 -4.57 -38.53
CA ALA A 435 -17.97 -4.13 -39.66
C ALA A 435 -19.20 -5.01 -39.86
N THR A 436 -19.03 -6.32 -39.78
CA THR A 436 -20.11 -7.30 -39.91
C THR A 436 -21.18 -7.06 -38.85
N ARG A 437 -20.79 -6.91 -37.59
CA ARG A 437 -21.70 -6.60 -36.48
C ARG A 437 -22.28 -5.19 -36.57
N ALA A 438 -21.60 -4.28 -37.24
CA ALA A 438 -22.11 -2.96 -37.53
C ALA A 438 -23.09 -2.91 -38.71
N GLY A 439 -23.23 -3.99 -39.49
CA GLY A 439 -24.01 -4.00 -40.74
C GLY A 439 -23.35 -3.14 -41.82
N LEU A 440 -22.02 -3.02 -41.81
CA LEU A 440 -21.24 -2.28 -42.78
C LEU A 440 -20.66 -3.23 -43.82
N GLU A 441 -20.86 -2.91 -45.10
CA GLU A 441 -20.16 -3.56 -46.20
C GLU A 441 -18.86 -2.80 -46.49
N LEU A 442 -17.73 -3.50 -46.40
CA LEU A 442 -16.42 -2.93 -46.69
C LEU A 442 -15.96 -3.40 -48.08
N GLU A 443 -15.66 -2.46 -48.98
CA GLU A 443 -15.07 -2.75 -50.29
C GLU A 443 -13.53 -2.93 -50.24
N MET A 444 -12.97 -2.99 -49.03
CA MET A 444 -11.52 -3.01 -48.78
C MET A 444 -10.94 -4.41 -48.83
N ASP A 445 -9.72 -4.56 -49.36
CA ASP A 445 -9.02 -5.84 -49.30
C ASP A 445 -8.45 -6.12 -47.89
N ILE A 446 -8.09 -7.37 -47.62
CA ILE A 446 -7.57 -7.78 -46.31
C ILE A 446 -6.26 -7.06 -45.92
N ARG A 447 -5.44 -6.65 -46.90
CA ARG A 447 -4.20 -5.91 -46.65
C ARG A 447 -4.52 -4.49 -46.21
N GLU A 448 -5.55 -3.89 -46.78
CA GLU A 448 -6.04 -2.58 -46.36
C GLU A 448 -6.59 -2.62 -44.93
N LEU A 449 -7.34 -3.68 -44.59
CA LEU A 449 -7.82 -3.90 -43.23
C LEU A 449 -6.70 -4.23 -42.23
N ALA A 450 -5.56 -4.73 -42.67
CA ALA A 450 -4.41 -5.00 -41.79
C ALA A 450 -3.51 -3.78 -41.51
N ARG A 451 -3.76 -2.63 -42.15
CA ARG A 451 -2.86 -1.46 -42.07
C ARG A 451 -2.79 -0.86 -40.66
N PHE A 452 -1.64 -0.29 -40.34
CA PHE A 452 -1.48 0.57 -39.16
C PHE A 452 -2.39 1.80 -39.26
N GLY A 453 -2.74 2.37 -38.11
CA GLY A 453 -3.59 3.55 -38.03
C GLY A 453 -5.06 3.22 -37.81
N ARG A 454 -5.92 4.23 -37.99
CA ARG A 454 -7.38 4.09 -38.08
C ARG A 454 -7.77 3.94 -39.55
N ILE A 455 -8.91 3.30 -39.78
CA ILE A 455 -9.58 3.22 -41.09
C ILE A 455 -10.87 4.04 -40.97
N ASN A 456 -11.18 4.86 -41.97
CA ASN A 456 -12.29 5.82 -41.87
C ASN A 456 -13.65 5.13 -41.91
N GLU A 457 -13.73 4.05 -42.66
CA GLU A 457 -14.90 3.19 -42.84
C GLU A 457 -15.22 2.40 -41.56
N ILE A 458 -14.24 2.24 -40.66
CA ILE A 458 -14.37 1.57 -39.37
C ILE A 458 -13.48 2.22 -38.29
N PRO A 459 -13.87 3.43 -37.82
CA PRO A 459 -13.00 4.30 -37.04
C PRO A 459 -12.74 3.85 -35.60
N GLU A 460 -13.48 2.84 -35.12
CA GLU A 460 -13.45 2.35 -33.74
C GLU A 460 -12.09 1.76 -33.35
N TRP A 461 -11.29 1.30 -34.32
CA TRP A 461 -10.07 0.54 -34.10
C TRP A 461 -8.81 1.23 -34.63
N TYR A 462 -7.86 1.47 -33.73
CA TYR A 462 -6.52 1.99 -34.05
C TYR A 462 -5.47 0.90 -33.87
N TYR A 463 -4.70 0.59 -34.93
CA TYR A 463 -3.52 -0.27 -34.83
C TYR A 463 -2.26 0.60 -34.68
N ASP A 464 -1.69 0.64 -33.47
CA ASP A 464 -0.49 1.39 -33.13
C ASP A 464 0.81 0.60 -33.43
N PRO A 465 1.62 1.03 -34.42
CA PRO A 465 2.90 0.39 -34.71
C PRO A 465 3.97 0.65 -33.64
N ALA A 466 3.87 1.75 -32.86
CA ALA A 466 4.91 2.12 -31.89
C ALA A 466 4.90 1.20 -30.67
N THR A 467 3.72 0.86 -30.18
CA THR A 467 3.55 -0.06 -29.04
C THR A 467 3.18 -1.47 -29.46
N ASN A 468 2.94 -1.70 -30.75
CA ASN A 468 2.38 -2.93 -31.32
C ASN A 468 1.12 -3.36 -30.55
N SER A 469 0.10 -2.50 -30.59
CA SER A 469 -1.18 -2.68 -29.90
C SER A 469 -2.36 -2.35 -30.81
N ILE A 470 -3.51 -3.01 -30.58
CA ILE A 470 -4.79 -2.72 -31.25
C ILE A 470 -5.73 -2.15 -30.19
N GLN A 471 -6.25 -0.95 -30.42
CA GLN A 471 -6.97 -0.18 -29.41
C GLN A 471 -8.35 0.24 -29.90
N ASN A 472 -9.40 -0.14 -29.16
CA ASN A 472 -10.71 0.47 -29.25
C ASN A 472 -10.79 1.62 -28.22
N GLY A 473 -10.26 2.78 -28.61
CA GLY A 473 -10.25 4.00 -27.79
C GLY A 473 -9.16 4.09 -26.69
N GLY A 474 -8.40 3.03 -26.42
CA GLY A 474 -7.39 3.07 -25.36
C GLY A 474 -8.03 3.11 -23.97
N LEU A 475 -7.26 3.57 -22.97
CA LEU A 475 -7.75 3.70 -21.59
C LEU A 475 -8.68 4.91 -21.39
N ASN A 476 -8.68 5.86 -22.33
CA ASN A 476 -9.54 7.03 -22.31
C ASN A 476 -10.17 7.22 -23.70
N PRO A 477 -11.26 6.50 -23.99
CA PRO A 477 -11.83 6.37 -25.34
C PRO A 477 -12.41 7.65 -25.93
N LYS A 478 -12.76 8.65 -25.10
CA LYS A 478 -13.35 9.93 -25.54
C LYS A 478 -14.53 9.72 -26.50
N GLU A 479 -14.39 10.11 -27.78
CA GLU A 479 -15.44 10.03 -28.80
C GLU A 479 -15.55 8.65 -29.47
N ILE A 480 -14.65 7.71 -29.16
CA ILE A 480 -14.69 6.37 -29.73
C ILE A 480 -15.80 5.56 -29.05
N SER A 481 -16.63 4.90 -29.85
CA SER A 481 -17.66 3.99 -29.37
C SER A 481 -17.07 2.66 -28.90
N PRO A 482 -17.68 2.00 -27.89
CA PRO A 482 -17.34 0.62 -27.54
C PRO A 482 -17.50 -0.31 -28.74
N THR A 483 -16.61 -1.31 -28.84
CA THR A 483 -16.70 -2.35 -29.87
C THR A 483 -18.04 -3.08 -29.85
N LYS A 484 -18.55 -3.42 -31.03
CA LYS A 484 -19.74 -4.28 -31.18
C LYS A 484 -19.42 -5.78 -31.03
N ILE A 485 -18.14 -6.15 -30.92
CA ILE A 485 -17.72 -7.53 -30.69
C ILE A 485 -18.13 -7.96 -29.28
N SER A 486 -18.81 -9.11 -29.17
CA SER A 486 -19.21 -9.67 -27.87
C SER A 486 -18.00 -10.28 -27.17
N ARG A 487 -18.05 -10.34 -25.84
CA ARG A 487 -16.99 -10.97 -25.05
C ARG A 487 -16.91 -12.47 -25.24
N GLU A 488 -18.06 -13.12 -25.40
CA GLU A 488 -18.20 -14.57 -25.56
C GLU A 488 -17.48 -15.06 -26.82
N ASP A 489 -17.57 -14.30 -27.92
CA ASP A 489 -16.94 -14.66 -29.20
C ASP A 489 -15.47 -14.25 -29.27
N PHE A 490 -15.05 -13.32 -28.40
CA PHE A 490 -13.77 -12.63 -28.54
C PHE A 490 -12.56 -13.56 -28.41
N ARG A 491 -12.64 -14.62 -27.59
CA ARG A 491 -11.55 -15.59 -27.48
C ARG A 491 -11.24 -16.24 -28.83
N LYS A 492 -12.27 -16.68 -29.56
CA LYS A 492 -12.11 -17.33 -30.87
C LYS A 492 -11.55 -16.37 -31.92
N ILE A 493 -12.04 -15.12 -31.93
CA ILE A 493 -11.50 -14.03 -32.77
C ILE A 493 -10.00 -13.83 -32.50
N LEU A 494 -9.61 -13.79 -31.22
CA LEU A 494 -8.23 -13.61 -30.81
C LEU A 494 -7.36 -14.81 -31.22
N GLU A 495 -7.83 -16.05 -31.05
CA GLU A 495 -7.13 -17.27 -31.49
C GLU A 495 -6.97 -17.33 -33.01
N LEU A 496 -8.02 -17.03 -33.78
CA LEU A 496 -8.03 -17.03 -35.23
C LEU A 496 -7.03 -15.99 -35.78
N GLY A 497 -7.12 -14.75 -35.31
CA GLY A 497 -6.25 -13.66 -35.75
C GLY A 497 -4.79 -13.84 -35.37
N LEU A 498 -4.49 -14.39 -34.18
CA LEU A 498 -3.11 -14.63 -33.75
C LEU A 498 -2.47 -15.85 -34.42
N SER A 499 -3.26 -16.87 -34.71
CA SER A 499 -2.75 -18.10 -35.35
C SER A 499 -2.40 -17.91 -36.84
N GLU A 500 -2.86 -16.82 -37.45
CA GLU A 500 -2.70 -16.52 -38.89
C GLU A 500 -3.33 -17.58 -39.79
N LYS A 501 -4.23 -18.42 -39.25
CA LYS A 501 -4.92 -19.45 -40.03
C LYS A 501 -5.85 -18.85 -41.08
N PHE A 502 -6.58 -17.79 -40.71
CA PHE A 502 -7.48 -17.10 -41.64
C PHE A 502 -6.71 -16.39 -42.76
N TRP A 503 -5.61 -15.72 -42.42
CA TRP A 503 -4.75 -15.02 -43.35
C TRP A 503 -3.31 -14.96 -42.86
N ASP A 504 -2.37 -15.40 -43.68
CA ASP A 504 -0.91 -15.28 -43.44
C ASP A 504 -0.37 -14.00 -44.11
N PRO A 505 0.03 -12.99 -43.32
CA PRO A 505 0.50 -11.71 -43.84
C PRO A 505 1.80 -11.77 -44.65
N ARG A 506 2.51 -12.91 -44.68
CA ARG A 506 3.78 -13.08 -45.41
C ARG A 506 3.57 -13.62 -46.81
N THR A 507 2.65 -14.56 -46.97
CA THR A 507 2.32 -15.19 -48.26
C THR A 507 1.13 -14.51 -48.92
N ASN A 508 0.38 -13.71 -48.15
CA ASN A 508 -0.91 -13.15 -48.53
C ASN A 508 -1.97 -14.22 -48.83
N ALA A 509 -1.76 -15.46 -48.37
CA ALA A 509 -2.71 -16.54 -48.54
C ALA A 509 -3.86 -16.37 -47.55
N THR A 510 -5.09 -16.51 -48.05
CA THR A 510 -6.30 -16.58 -47.24
C THR A 510 -6.84 -18.01 -47.21
N GLN A 511 -7.69 -18.35 -46.22
CA GLN A 511 -8.45 -19.61 -46.28
C GLN A 511 -9.33 -19.74 -47.53
N MET A 512 -9.75 -18.60 -48.11
CA MET A 512 -10.50 -18.57 -49.37
C MET A 512 -9.66 -19.08 -50.57
N ASP A 513 -8.35 -18.89 -50.54
CA ASP A 513 -7.44 -19.37 -51.60
C ASP A 513 -7.17 -20.89 -51.52
N SER A 514 -7.47 -21.54 -50.39
CA SER A 514 -7.24 -22.98 -50.18
C SER A 514 -8.43 -23.90 -50.49
N GLY A 515 -9.60 -23.36 -50.87
CA GLY A 515 -10.76 -24.15 -51.27
C GLY A 515 -11.62 -24.73 -50.13
N GLU A 516 -11.34 -24.36 -48.88
CA GLU A 516 -12.14 -24.69 -47.70
C GLU A 516 -12.82 -23.39 -47.22
N ALA A 517 -14.04 -23.13 -47.70
CA ALA A 517 -14.73 -21.86 -47.49
C ALA A 517 -15.77 -21.98 -46.36
N GLU A 518 -15.41 -21.53 -45.16
CA GLU A 518 -16.36 -21.16 -44.11
C GLU A 518 -16.23 -19.63 -43.87
N PRO A 519 -17.32 -18.86 -43.86
CA PRO A 519 -17.35 -17.48 -43.38
C PRO A 519 -16.66 -17.34 -42.02
N ILE A 520 -16.02 -16.19 -41.72
CA ILE A 520 -15.45 -15.93 -40.38
C ILE A 520 -16.51 -16.14 -39.29
N SER A 521 -17.76 -15.79 -39.58
CA SER A 521 -18.90 -16.03 -38.69
C SER A 521 -19.16 -17.51 -38.39
N GLU A 522 -18.84 -18.43 -39.30
CA GLU A 522 -18.94 -19.89 -39.10
C GLU A 522 -17.72 -20.42 -38.34
N LEU A 523 -16.51 -19.93 -38.66
CA LEU A 523 -15.26 -20.26 -37.95
C LEU A 523 -15.23 -19.81 -36.47
N VAL A 524 -16.11 -18.88 -36.10
CA VAL A 524 -16.29 -18.36 -34.74
C VAL A 524 -17.47 -19.04 -34.01
N GLN A 525 -18.33 -19.81 -34.69
CA GLN A 525 -19.58 -20.33 -34.11
C GLN A 525 -19.52 -21.73 -33.45
N ASP A 526 -18.42 -22.48 -33.58
CA ASP A 526 -18.29 -23.81 -32.92
C ASP A 526 -17.54 -23.80 -31.59
#